data_AF-A0A1W1Y476-F1
#
_entry.id   AF-A0A1W1Y476-F1
#
_cell.length_a   1.000
_cell.length_b   1.000
_cell.length_c   1.000
_cell.angle_alpha   90.00
_cell.angle_beta   90.00
_cell.angle_gamma   90.00
#
_symmetry.space_group_name_H-M   'P 1'
#
loop_
_entity.id
_entity.type
_entity.pdbx_description
1 polymer ?
#
loop_
_entity_poly.entity_id
_entity_poly.type
_entity_poly.pdbx_seq_one_letter_code
_entity_poly.pdbx_strand_id
1 'polypeptide(L)' 'MARSKVSARDALLKVQRQREELAAEEAKLREDAATELGKVLLECGAEVLEPAQMRQLMRQSMALGIEESLKRLASTPKST' A
#
# COMPACT_ATOMS: atom_id res chain seq x y z
N MET A 1 -30.51 13.54 -35.31
CA MET A 1 -30.27 13.20 -33.89
C MET A 1 -29.14 12.16 -33.73
N ALA A 2 -27.93 12.40 -34.27
CA ALA A 2 -26.87 11.35 -34.31
C ALA A 2 -25.45 11.81 -33.90
N ARG A 3 -25.26 13.02 -33.35
CA ARG A 3 -23.95 13.51 -32.86
C ARG A 3 -23.74 13.46 -31.34
N SER A 4 -24.75 13.07 -30.55
CA SER A 4 -24.73 13.12 -29.08
C SER A 4 -24.14 11.85 -28.41
N LYS A 5 -24.11 10.70 -29.10
CA LYS A 5 -23.65 9.43 -28.49
C LYS A 5 -22.13 9.27 -28.42
N VAL A 6 -21.38 9.93 -29.30
CA VAL A 6 -19.90 9.89 -29.27
C VAL A 6 -19.37 10.67 -28.06
N SER A 7 -20.00 11.79 -27.66
CA SER A 7 -19.48 12.61 -26.55
C SER A 7 -19.74 12.03 -25.16
N ALA A 8 -20.85 11.32 -24.93
CA ALA A 8 -21.18 10.78 -23.61
C ALA A 8 -20.32 9.56 -23.22
N ARG A 9 -20.09 8.65 -24.18
CA ARG A 9 -19.23 7.48 -23.98
C ARG A 9 -17.77 7.89 -23.76
N ASP A 10 -17.28 8.84 -24.56
CA ASP A 10 -15.90 9.31 -24.45
C ASP A 10 -15.68 10.08 -23.14
N ALA A 11 -16.67 10.86 -22.69
CA ALA A 11 -16.63 11.50 -21.38
C ALA A 11 -16.60 10.47 -20.24
N LEU A 12 -17.40 9.39 -20.33
CA LEU A 12 -17.38 8.31 -19.36
C LEU A 12 -16.02 7.60 -19.32
N LEU A 13 -15.45 7.28 -20.47
CA LEU A 13 -14.11 6.68 -20.57
C LEU A 13 -13.02 7.58 -19.99
N LYS A 14 -13.13 8.90 -20.18
CA LYS A 14 -12.21 9.88 -19.59
C LYS A 14 -12.31 9.88 -18.07
N VAL A 15 -13.54 9.88 -17.52
CA VAL A 15 -13.76 9.85 -16.07
C VAL A 15 -13.25 8.53 -15.46
N GLN A 16 -13.43 7.40 -16.15
CA GLN A 16 -12.91 6.11 -15.70
C GLN A 16 -11.38 6.13 -15.57
N ARG A 17 -10.67 6.61 -16.59
CA ARG A 17 -9.20 6.75 -16.53
C ARG A 17 -8.75 7.67 -15.41
N GLN A 18 -9.41 8.81 -15.23
CA GLN A 18 -9.08 9.73 -14.14
C GLN A 18 -9.28 9.09 -12.76
N ARG A 19 -10.30 8.22 -12.59
CA ARG A 19 -10.50 7.47 -11.35
C ARG A 19 -9.40 6.45 -11.11
N GLU A 20 -8.96 5.75 -12.16
CA GLU A 20 -7.85 4.79 -12.08
C GLU A 20 -6.54 5.50 -11.71
N GLU A 21 -6.25 6.64 -12.34
CA GLU A 21 -5.09 7.49 -12.02
C GLU A 21 -5.13 7.97 -10.56
N LEU A 22 -6.28 8.50 -10.11
CA LEU A 22 -6.47 8.95 -8.73
C LEU A 22 -6.34 7.80 -7.71
N ALA A 23 -6.86 6.62 -8.02
CA ALA A 23 -6.74 5.46 -7.13
C ALA A 23 -5.29 5.00 -6.99
N ALA A 24 -4.51 5.04 -8.08
CA ALA A 24 -3.08 4.75 -8.04
C ALA A 24 -2.31 5.79 -7.22
N GLU A 25 -2.63 7.07 -7.38
CA GLU A 25 -2.02 8.15 -6.61
C GLU A 25 -2.39 8.07 -5.12
N GLU A 26 -3.65 7.78 -4.78
CA GLU A 26 -4.10 7.56 -3.41
C GLU A 26 -3.36 6.39 -2.74
N ALA A 27 -3.18 5.28 -3.47
CA ALA A 27 -2.44 4.12 -2.96
C ALA A 27 -0.99 4.49 -2.64
N LYS A 28 -0.32 5.22 -3.55
CA LYS A 28 1.04 5.71 -3.34
C LYS A 28 1.12 6.67 -2.14
N LEU A 29 0.22 7.65 -2.06
CA LEU A 29 0.18 8.61 -0.97
C LEU A 29 -0.06 7.93 0.39
N ARG A 30 -0.85 6.87 0.43
CA ARG A 30 -1.03 6.06 1.65
C ARG A 30 0.24 5.34 2.07
N GLU A 31 0.97 4.76 1.14
CA GLU A 31 2.25 4.10 1.40
C GLU A 31 3.31 5.10 1.90
N ASP A 32 3.39 6.27 1.25
CA ASP A 32 4.28 7.36 1.64
C ASP A 32 3.92 7.85 3.06
N ALA A 33 2.64 8.07 3.35
CA ALA A 33 2.18 8.48 4.67
C ALA A 33 2.47 7.42 5.76
N ALA A 34 2.27 6.14 5.46
CA ALA A 34 2.61 5.06 6.39
C ALA A 34 4.11 5.02 6.69
N THR A 35 4.95 5.29 5.69
CA THR A 35 6.41 5.35 5.83
C THR A 35 6.82 6.51 6.74
N GLU A 36 6.29 7.71 6.48
CA GLU A 36 6.59 8.89 7.30
C GLU A 36 6.08 8.74 8.74
N LEU A 37 4.86 8.22 8.93
CA LEU A 37 4.35 7.90 10.27
C LEU A 37 5.23 6.87 10.99
N GLY A 38 5.74 5.87 10.27
CA GLY A 38 6.69 4.91 10.81
C GLY A 38 7.98 5.58 11.31
N LYS A 39 8.56 6.51 10.53
CA LYS A 39 9.74 7.28 10.96
C LYS A 39 9.45 8.09 12.21
N VAL A 40 8.34 8.84 12.23
CA VAL A 40 7.94 9.64 13.39
C VAL A 40 7.75 8.76 14.63
N LEU A 41 7.12 7.58 14.50
CA LEU A 41 6.98 6.65 15.61
C LEU A 41 8.31 6.13 16.13
N LEU A 42 9.28 5.86 15.23
CA LEU A 42 10.62 5.44 15.64
C LEU A 42 11.41 6.57 16.28
N GLU A 43 11.27 7.80 15.80
CA GLU A 43 11.94 8.99 16.33
C GLU A 43 11.36 9.40 17.69
N CYS A 44 10.03 9.46 17.83
CA CYS A 44 9.37 9.64 19.13
C CYS A 44 9.65 8.46 20.07
N GLY A 45 9.75 7.26 19.51
CA GLY A 45 10.18 6.06 20.22
C GLY A 45 11.63 6.16 20.69
N ALA A 46 12.54 6.81 19.97
CA ALA A 46 13.93 6.95 20.39
C ALA A 46 14.10 7.79 21.67
N GLU A 47 13.10 8.61 22.03
CA GLU A 47 13.05 9.31 23.32
C GLU A 47 12.48 8.45 24.47
N VAL A 48 11.85 7.30 24.20
CA VAL A 48 11.10 6.49 25.19
C VAL A 48 11.44 4.99 25.20
N LEU A 49 11.97 4.45 24.10
CA LEU A 49 12.28 3.03 23.89
C LEU A 49 13.77 2.79 24.06
N GLU A 50 14.09 1.93 25.03
CA GLU A 50 15.45 1.46 25.21
C GLU A 50 15.91 0.66 23.97
N PRO A 51 17.20 0.70 23.60
CA PRO A 51 17.72 0.02 22.41
C PRO A 51 17.39 -1.48 22.35
N ALA A 52 17.19 -2.14 23.49
CA ALA A 52 16.76 -3.54 23.56
C ALA A 52 15.32 -3.75 23.06
N GLN A 53 14.40 -2.84 23.42
CA GLN A 53 13.00 -2.89 23.01
C GLN A 53 12.86 -2.63 21.51
N MET A 54 13.64 -1.67 20.97
CA MET A 54 13.69 -1.41 19.53
C MET A 54 14.19 -2.63 18.75
N ARG A 55 15.27 -3.29 19.20
CA ARG A 55 15.75 -4.54 18.59
C ARG A 55 14.70 -5.66 18.63
N GLN A 56 13.93 -5.75 19.72
CA GLN A 56 12.87 -6.75 19.85
C GLN A 56 11.71 -6.47 18.90
N LEU A 57 11.30 -5.20 18.78
CA LEU A 57 10.26 -4.77 17.84
C LEU A 57 10.67 -5.05 16.38
N MET A 58 11.92 -4.75 16.01
CA MET A 58 12.44 -5.07 14.67
C MET A 58 12.40 -6.58 14.39
N ARG A 59 12.81 -7.42 15.34
CA ARG A 59 12.74 -8.89 15.19
C ARG A 59 11.30 -9.38 15.01
N GLN A 60 10.35 -8.86 15.79
CA GLN A 60 8.94 -9.23 15.68
C GLN A 60 8.34 -8.80 14.34
N SER A 61 8.68 -7.60 13.86
CA SER A 61 8.25 -7.08 12.56
C SER A 61 8.78 -7.93 11.40
N MET A 62 10.04 -8.35 11.48
CA MET A 62 10.63 -9.28 10.50
C MET A 62 9.92 -10.65 10.52
N ALA A 63 9.60 -11.18 11.70
CA ALA A 63 8.88 -12.46 11.81
C ALA A 63 7.48 -12.39 11.18
N LEU A 64 6.76 -11.30 11.38
CA LEU A 64 5.45 -11.06 10.74
C LEU A 64 5.57 -11.01 9.21
N GLY A 65 6.58 -10.27 8.69
CA GLY A 65 6.84 -10.22 7.25
C GLY A 65 7.22 -11.57 6.64
N ILE A 66 7.95 -12.40 7.38
CA ILE A 66 8.29 -13.78 6.98
C ILE A 66 7.02 -14.64 6.97
N GLU A 67 6.18 -14.58 8.00
CA GLU A 67 4.93 -15.35 8.07
C GLU A 67 4.00 -15.01 6.90
N GLU A 68 3.86 -13.73 6.59
CA GLU A 68 3.06 -13.25 5.46
C GLU A 68 3.64 -13.71 4.11
N SER A 69 4.97 -13.69 3.98
CA SER A 69 5.67 -14.21 2.80
C SER A 69 5.48 -15.73 2.64
N LEU A 70 5.53 -16.49 3.75
CA LEU A 70 5.27 -17.93 3.76
C LEU A 70 3.82 -18.25 3.39
N LYS A 71 2.84 -17.46 3.86
CA LYS A 71 1.43 -17.60 3.44
C LYS A 71 1.27 -17.42 1.94
N ARG A 72 1.92 -16.42 1.36
CA ARG A 72 1.90 -16.18 -0.09
C ARG A 72 2.50 -17.35 -0.87
N LEU A 73 3.65 -17.86 -0.45
CA LEU A 73 4.30 -19.04 -1.05
C LEU A 73 3.46 -20.32 -0.90
N ALA A 74 2.80 -20.51 0.25
CA ALA A 74 1.90 -21.64 0.45
C ALA A 74 0.62 -21.54 -0.39
N SER A 75 0.20 -20.31 -0.73
CA SER A 75 -1.02 -20.05 -1.50
C SER A 75 -0.85 -20.15 -3.02
N THR A 76 0.37 -20.30 -3.54
CA THR A 76 0.56 -20.54 -4.98
C THR A 76 0.09 -21.94 -5.36
N PRO A 77 -0.92 -22.11 -6.25
CA PRO A 77 -1.39 -23.42 -6.66
C PRO A 77 -0.29 -24.15 -7.45
N LYS A 78 -0.16 -25.46 -7.19
CA LYS A 78 0.72 -26.36 -7.92
C LYS A 78 0.33 -26.32 -9.39
N SER A 79 1.20 -25.77 -10.25
CA SER A 79 1.03 -25.87 -11.70
C SER A 79 1.07 -27.35 -12.07
N THR A 80 -0.10 -27.92 -12.36
CA THR A 80 -0.26 -29.22 -13.04
C THR A 80 -0.22 -29.04 -14.53
#